data_AF-A0A536WPY3-F1
#
_entry.id   AF-A0A536WPY3-F1
#
_cell.length_a   1.000
_cell.length_b   1.000
_cell.length_c   1.000
_cell.angle_alpha   90.00
_cell.angle_beta   90.00
_cell.angle_gamma   90.00
#
_symmetry.space_group_name_H-M   'P 1'
#
loop_
_entity.id
_entity.type
_entity.pdbx_description
1 polymer ?
#
loop_
_entity_poly.entity_id
_entity_poly.type
_entity_poly.pdbx_seq_one_letter_code
_entity_poly.pdbx_strand_id
1 'polypeptide(L)'
;MPSRGPWIDHFGDNFLWSNATLIIKGMAPYGVVALEEIDRVCERLRPRQHEPHAWSEEWGALGDLVERRAEEAAAKGHKHSAGDYYLRAGHYHYNAERFIAPGPEKQRWAEK
;
A
#
# COMPACT_ATOMS: atom_id res chain seq x y z
N MET A 1 15.48 7.93 -22.57
CA MET A 1 14.47 9.01 -22.62
C MET A 1 14.12 9.41 -21.20
N PRO A 2 13.94 10.68 -20.84
CA PRO A 2 13.44 11.02 -19.51
C PRO A 2 11.91 10.84 -19.57
N SER A 3 11.41 9.61 -19.46
CA SER A 3 10.13 9.31 -20.09
C SER A 3 8.89 9.81 -19.35
N ARG A 4 8.92 10.07 -18.04
CA ARG A 4 7.79 10.61 -17.28
C ARG A 4 8.30 11.28 -16.00
N GLY A 5 7.63 12.33 -15.52
CA GLY A 5 7.95 12.92 -14.21
C GLY A 5 7.74 11.89 -13.08
N PRO A 6 8.47 12.00 -11.95
CA PRO A 6 8.47 11.00 -10.87
C PRO A 6 7.09 10.76 -10.22
N TRP A 7 6.12 11.62 -10.54
CA TRP A 7 4.72 11.47 -10.17
C TRP A 7 4.02 10.29 -10.87
N ILE A 8 4.25 10.12 -12.18
CA ILE A 8 3.60 9.08 -13.00
C ILE A 8 4.50 7.85 -13.12
N ASP A 9 5.81 8.04 -13.12
CA ASP A 9 6.79 6.97 -13.23
C ASP A 9 7.68 6.92 -12.00
N HIS A 10 7.14 6.31 -10.96
CA HIS A 10 7.78 6.28 -9.66
C HIS A 10 8.94 5.28 -9.60
N PHE A 11 8.89 4.24 -10.43
CA PHE A 11 9.82 3.13 -10.44
C PHE A 11 10.63 2.98 -11.75
N GLY A 12 10.57 3.94 -12.68
CA GLY A 12 11.42 3.97 -13.87
C GLY A 12 11.24 2.76 -14.80
N ASP A 13 11.97 1.68 -14.50
CA ASP A 13 11.97 0.44 -15.28
C ASP A 13 10.82 -0.52 -14.88
N ASN A 14 10.17 -0.32 -13.73
CA ASN A 14 9.03 -1.13 -13.31
C ASN A 14 7.69 -0.41 -13.57
N PHE A 15 7.26 -0.43 -14.84
CA PHE A 15 6.00 0.18 -15.27
C PHE A 15 4.78 -0.37 -14.52
N LEU A 16 4.77 -1.67 -14.19
CA LEU A 16 3.66 -2.30 -13.49
C LEU A 16 3.46 -1.69 -12.09
N TRP A 17 4.55 -1.50 -11.34
CA TRP A 17 4.50 -0.87 -10.02
C TRP A 17 4.25 0.64 -10.10
N SER A 18 4.82 1.33 -11.10
CA SER A 18 4.52 2.75 -11.35
C SER A 18 3.03 2.97 -11.59
N ASN A 19 2.41 2.16 -12.45
CA ASN A 19 0.99 2.24 -12.77
C ASN A 19 0.10 1.90 -11.55
N ALA A 20 0.43 0.84 -10.80
CA ALA A 20 -0.30 0.50 -9.59
C ALA A 20 -0.24 1.63 -8.55
N THR A 21 0.94 2.21 -8.34
CA THR A 21 1.13 3.33 -7.41
C THR A 21 0.32 4.55 -7.83
N LEU A 22 0.29 4.88 -9.12
CA LEU A 22 -0.52 5.97 -9.63
C LEU A 22 -2.01 5.75 -9.36
N ILE A 23 -2.51 4.53 -9.57
CA ILE A 23 -3.90 4.17 -9.26
C ILE A 23 -4.19 4.35 -7.77
N ILE A 24 -3.28 3.88 -6.89
CA ILE A 24 -3.45 4.00 -5.44
C ILE A 24 -3.40 5.48 -5.00
N LYS A 25 -2.51 6.30 -5.56
CA LYS A 25 -2.48 7.76 -5.33
C LYS A 25 -3.79 8.43 -5.75
N GLY A 26 -4.40 7.96 -6.85
CA GLY A 26 -5.71 8.40 -7.32
C GLY A 26 -6.85 8.15 -6.34
N MET A 27 -6.65 7.32 -5.32
CA MET A 27 -7.66 7.04 -4.29
C MET A 27 -7.69 8.08 -3.16
N ALA A 28 -6.77 9.05 -3.14
CA ALA A 28 -6.69 10.07 -2.09
C ALA A 28 -7.99 10.88 -1.88
N PRO A 29 -8.75 11.29 -2.94
CA PRO A 29 -10.01 12.00 -2.76
C PRO A 29 -11.10 11.21 -2.03
N TYR A 30 -10.97 9.88 -1.97
CA TYR A 30 -11.92 9.01 -1.28
C TYR A 30 -11.54 8.75 0.19
N GLY A 31 -10.45 9.32 0.69
CA GLY A 31 -10.01 9.18 2.08
C GLY A 31 -9.45 7.80 2.45
N VAL A 32 -9.21 6.92 1.47
CA VAL A 32 -8.74 5.54 1.71
C VAL A 32 -7.21 5.41 1.67
N VAL A 33 -6.48 6.52 1.48
CA VAL A 33 -5.00 6.56 1.48
C VAL A 33 -4.49 7.90 2.02
N ALA A 34 -3.27 7.91 2.56
CA ALA A 34 -2.46 9.12 2.70
C ALA A 34 -1.26 9.09 1.74
N LEU A 35 -1.02 10.21 1.04
CA LEU A 35 0.08 10.31 0.06
C LEU A 35 1.45 10.08 0.69
N GLU A 36 1.65 10.56 1.91
CA GLU A 36 2.89 10.41 2.67
C GLU A 36 3.22 8.94 2.97
N GLU A 37 2.21 8.13 3.31
CA GLU A 37 2.36 6.69 3.55
C GLU A 37 2.71 5.95 2.26
N ILE A 38 2.10 6.34 1.13
CA ILE A 38 2.43 5.80 -0.18
C ILE A 38 3.89 6.13 -0.53
N ASP A 39 4.33 7.37 -0.35
CA ASP A 39 5.68 7.79 -0.68
C ASP A 39 6.71 7.03 0.18
N ARG A 40 6.45 6.80 1.48
CA ARG A 40 7.32 5.97 2.34
C ARG A 40 7.46 4.53 1.84
N VAL A 41 6.36 3.89 1.46
CA VAL A 41 6.40 2.53 0.90
C VAL A 41 7.17 2.51 -0.42
N CYS A 42 6.95 3.50 -1.26
CA CYS A 42 7.64 3.57 -2.54
C CYS A 42 9.16 3.77 -2.40
N GLU A 43 9.61 4.57 -1.43
CA GLU A 43 11.05 4.70 -1.15
C GLU A 43 11.68 3.38 -0.68
N ARG A 44 10.96 2.56 0.09
CA ARG A 44 11.43 1.22 0.48
C ARG A 44 11.44 0.23 -0.68
N LEU A 45 10.48 0.33 -1.59
CA LEU A 45 10.39 -0.51 -2.78
C LEU A 45 11.43 -0.15 -3.84
N ARG A 46 11.87 1.11 -3.91
CA ARG A 46 12.78 1.61 -4.95
C ARG A 46 14.06 0.77 -5.13
N PRO A 47 14.79 0.35 -4.07
CA PRO A 47 15.95 -0.54 -4.24
C PRO A 47 15.58 -2.01 -4.50
N ARG A 48 14.33 -2.42 -4.24
CA ARG A 48 13.86 -3.82 -4.25
C ARG A 48 13.00 -4.18 -5.47
N GLN A 49 13.02 -3.37 -6.52
CA GLN A 49 12.12 -3.51 -7.68
C GLN A 49 12.21 -4.83 -8.45
N HIS A 50 13.32 -5.54 -8.29
CA HIS A 50 13.58 -6.83 -8.92
C HIS A 50 13.11 -8.01 -8.05
N GLU A 51 12.67 -7.74 -6.81
CA GLU A 51 12.19 -8.75 -5.88
C GLU A 51 10.67 -8.95 -6.06
N PRO A 52 10.21 -10.15 -6.45
CA PRO A 52 8.80 -10.39 -6.75
C PRO A 52 7.89 -10.23 -5.52
N HIS A 53 8.41 -10.49 -4.31
CA HIS A 53 7.66 -10.43 -3.05
C HIS A 53 7.71 -9.05 -2.38
N ALA A 54 8.62 -8.16 -2.78
CA ALA A 54 8.82 -6.90 -2.06
C ALA A 54 7.56 -6.02 -2.06
N TRP A 55 6.77 -6.04 -3.13
CA TRP A 55 5.50 -5.32 -3.17
C TRP A 55 4.55 -5.75 -2.06
N SER A 56 4.26 -7.06 -1.97
CA SER A 56 3.30 -7.55 -0.98
C SER A 56 3.82 -7.36 0.44
N GLU A 57 5.12 -7.56 0.67
CA GLU A 57 5.75 -7.32 1.96
C GLU A 57 5.64 -5.86 2.42
N GLU A 58 6.04 -4.89 1.59
CA GLU A 58 6.07 -3.48 2.02
C GLU A 58 4.67 -2.88 2.18
N TRP A 59 3.74 -3.19 1.26
CA TRP A 59 2.35 -2.74 1.39
C TRP A 59 1.62 -3.45 2.53
N GLY A 60 1.88 -4.74 2.73
CA GLY A 60 1.33 -5.51 3.85
C GLY A 60 1.83 -4.98 5.19
N ALA A 61 3.12 -4.66 5.29
CA ALA A 61 3.71 -4.06 6.49
C ALA A 61 3.16 -2.65 6.78
N LEU A 62 2.85 -1.86 5.75
CA LEU A 62 2.14 -0.60 5.91
C LEU A 62 0.71 -0.82 6.42
N GLY A 63 -0.02 -1.79 5.86
CA GLY A 63 -1.33 -2.21 6.36
C GLY A 63 -1.28 -2.55 7.85
N ASP A 64 -0.38 -3.47 8.24
CA ASP A 64 -0.20 -3.89 9.64
C ASP A 64 0.12 -2.69 10.55
N LEU A 65 0.94 -1.74 10.08
CA LEU A 65 1.31 -0.55 10.83
C LEU A 65 0.11 0.38 11.07
N VAL A 66 -0.69 0.60 10.03
CA VAL A 66 -1.85 1.49 10.10
C VAL A 66 -2.98 0.85 10.90
N GLU A 67 -3.14 -0.47 10.80
CA GLU A 67 -4.08 -1.23 11.62
C GLU A 67 -3.75 -1.10 13.11
N ARG A 68 -2.47 -1.29 13.51
CA ARG A 68 -2.07 -1.07 14.91
C ARG A 68 -2.40 0.33 15.40
N ARG A 69 -2.25 1.37 14.56
CA ARG A 69 -2.67 2.73 14.92
C ARG A 69 -4.18 2.85 15.08
N ALA A 70 -4.94 2.12 14.27
CA ALA A 70 -6.39 2.03 14.39
C ALA A 70 -6.78 1.42 15.74
N GLU A 71 -6.15 0.31 16.13
CA GLU A 71 -6.35 -0.35 17.42
C GLU A 71 -5.98 0.56 18.60
N GLU A 72 -4.84 1.24 18.54
CA GLU A 72 -4.42 2.20 19.56
C GLU A 72 -5.41 3.36 19.71
N ALA A 73 -5.93 3.89 18.59
CA ALA A 73 -6.94 4.94 18.60
C ALA A 73 -8.27 4.42 19.16
N ALA A 74 -8.68 3.21 18.79
CA ALA A 74 -9.89 2.56 19.29
C ALA A 74 -9.81 2.32 20.80
N ALA A 75 -8.67 1.83 21.30
CA ALA A 75 -8.42 1.61 22.73
C ALA A 75 -8.49 2.92 23.55
N LYS A 76 -8.14 4.06 22.94
CA LYS A 76 -8.28 5.41 23.54
C LYS A 76 -9.68 6.02 23.37
N GLY A 77 -10.61 5.33 22.73
CA GLY A 77 -11.97 5.81 22.46
C GLY A 77 -12.09 6.78 21.28
N HIS A 78 -11.05 6.98 20.49
CA HIS A 78 -11.03 7.88 19.34
C HIS A 78 -11.65 7.22 18.09
N LYS A 79 -12.96 7.00 18.11
CA LYS A 79 -13.68 6.18 17.10
C LYS A 79 -13.50 6.68 15.65
N HIS A 80 -13.52 7.99 15.42
CA HIS A 80 -13.34 8.55 14.08
C HIS A 80 -11.93 8.33 13.54
N SER A 81 -10.90 8.57 14.36
CA SER A 81 -9.51 8.31 14.01
C SER A 81 -9.25 6.82 13.77
N ALA A 82 -9.82 5.96 14.61
CA ALA A 82 -9.75 4.52 14.41
C ALA A 82 -10.39 4.09 13.08
N GLY A 83 -11.58 4.60 12.77
CA GLY A 83 -12.26 4.31 11.50
C GLY A 83 -11.48 4.75 10.27
N ASP A 84 -10.89 5.95 10.29
CA ASP A 84 -9.99 6.43 9.23
C ASP A 84 -8.78 5.50 9.05
N TYR A 85 -8.14 5.10 10.14
CA TYR A 85 -7.03 4.16 10.09
C TYR A 85 -7.44 2.78 9.58
N TYR A 86 -8.55 2.20 10.04
CA TYR A 86 -9.02 0.89 9.55
C TYR A 86 -9.32 0.92 8.05
N LEU A 87 -9.94 2.00 7.56
CA LEU A 87 -10.26 2.13 6.14
C LEU A 87 -8.97 2.11 5.28
N ARG A 88 -7.94 2.84 5.71
CA ARG A 88 -6.65 2.89 5.04
C ARG A 88 -5.89 1.57 5.16
N ALA A 89 -5.88 0.95 6.34
CA ALA A 89 -5.25 -0.35 6.58
C ALA A 89 -5.82 -1.42 5.64
N GLY A 90 -7.14 -1.55 5.58
CA GLY A 90 -7.81 -2.50 4.67
C GLY A 90 -7.48 -2.23 3.20
N HIS A 91 -7.41 -0.96 2.80
CA HIS A 91 -6.99 -0.59 1.44
C HIS A 91 -5.53 -0.99 1.15
N TYR A 92 -4.63 -0.87 2.13
CA TYR A 92 -3.23 -1.27 1.99
C TYR A 92 -3.05 -2.79 1.95
N HIS A 93 -3.77 -3.56 2.77
CA HIS A 93 -3.80 -5.02 2.67
C HIS A 93 -4.30 -5.48 1.30
N TYR A 94 -5.43 -4.92 0.84
CA TYR A 94 -5.96 -5.24 -0.49
C TYR A 94 -4.93 -4.97 -1.61
N ASN A 95 -4.19 -3.87 -1.54
CA ASN A 95 -3.17 -3.56 -2.54
C ASN A 95 -1.88 -4.36 -2.35
N ALA A 96 -1.56 -4.85 -1.15
CA ALA A 96 -0.41 -5.74 -0.93
C ALA A 96 -0.52 -7.00 -1.80
N GLU A 97 -1.73 -7.52 -1.95
CA GLU A 97 -1.96 -8.74 -2.71
C GLU A 97 -2.13 -8.52 -4.22
N ARG A 98 -1.94 -7.29 -4.73
CA ARG A 98 -2.28 -6.90 -6.10
C ARG A 98 -1.57 -7.71 -7.18
N PHE A 99 -0.36 -8.17 -6.90
CA PHE A 99 0.46 -8.94 -7.84
C PHE A 99 0.54 -10.43 -7.49
N ILE A 100 -0.25 -10.88 -6.53
CA ILE A 100 -0.35 -12.29 -6.17
C ILE A 100 -1.43 -12.92 -7.04
N ALA A 101 -1.03 -13.88 -7.88
CA ALA A 101 -1.97 -14.61 -8.73
C ALA A 101 -2.93 -15.45 -7.87
N PRO A 102 -4.17 -15.70 -8.33
CA PRO A 102 -5.08 -16.62 -7.66
C PRO A 102 -4.43 -17.98 -7.40
N GLY A 103 -4.46 -18.44 -6.15
CA GLY A 103 -3.84 -19.71 -5.75
C GLY A 103 -3.64 -19.81 -4.23
N PRO A 104 -2.92 -20.85 -3.75
CA PRO A 104 -2.71 -21.07 -2.33
C PRO A 104 -1.99 -19.90 -1.62
N GLU A 105 -1.12 -19.18 -2.32
CA GLU A 105 -0.48 -17.99 -1.77
C GLU A 105 -1.48 -16.85 -1.52
N LYS A 106 -2.36 -16.59 -2.50
CA LYS A 106 -3.43 -15.59 -2.37
C LYS A 106 -4.37 -15.93 -1.21
N GLN A 107 -4.68 -17.20 -1.00
CA GLN A 107 -5.51 -17.66 0.12
C GLN A 107 -4.85 -17.37 1.47
N ARG A 108 -3.56 -17.66 1.62
CA ARG A 108 -2.82 -17.35 2.86
C ARG A 108 -2.82 -15.86 3.19
N TRP A 109 -2.81 -14.99 2.18
CA TRP A 109 -2.90 -13.55 2.38
C TRP A 109 -4.30 -13.09 2.83
N ALA A 110 -5.35 -13.74 2.34
CA ALA A 110 -6.73 -13.42 2.74
C ALA A 110 -7.09 -13.91 4.15
N GLU A 111 -6.32 -14.85 4.70
CA GLU A 111 -6.47 -15.38 6.07
C GLU A 111 -5.71 -14.55 7.11
N LYS A 112 -4.85 -13.63 6.67
CA LYS A 112 -4.12 -12.70 7.52
C LYS A 112 -5.04 -11.56 7.94
#